data_AF-A0A4R6SI15-F1
#
_entry.id   AF-A0A4R6SI15-F1
#
_cell.length_a   1.000
_cell.length_b   1.000
_cell.length_c   1.000
_cell.angle_alpha   90.00
_cell.angle_beta   90.00
_cell.angle_gamma   90.00
#
_symmetry.space_group_name_H-M   'P 1'
#
loop_
_entity.id
_entity.type
_entity.pdbx_description
1 polymer ?
#
loop_
_entity_poly.entity_id
_entity_poly.type
_entity_poly.pdbx_seq_one_letter_code
_entity_poly.pdbx_strand_id
1 'polypeptide(L)'
;MRKFLFIVALGVLAWIFVVPSCSTKFGCESAPAVANADSGDCPSDIEDAESDAVWAAARLDKIKGEKPTVGLAYDDDGTEQRYDSSKDATAKRVTEILRDLGVLPPRGTTDAANHVEMKVAADMRDGEVDGIVLVINNQNGPCPAGDPQPLTCRSLLPKVLPEDATLTVWWRPPGGKMTSTTFTGDDE
;
A
#
# COMPACT_ATOMS: atom_id res chain seq x y z
N MET A 1 15.13 10.80 -70.92
CA MET A 1 15.44 10.21 -69.59
C MET A 1 14.48 10.79 -68.56
N ARG A 2 13.86 9.89 -67.79
CA ARG A 2 13.18 10.02 -66.48
C ARG A 2 12.45 11.34 -66.10
N LYS A 3 11.13 11.18 -66.05
CA LYS A 3 10.12 11.90 -65.25
C LYS A 3 10.53 11.95 -63.77
N PHE A 4 10.36 13.10 -63.11
CA PHE A 4 10.16 13.17 -61.66
C PHE A 4 8.93 14.02 -61.35
N LEU A 5 7.85 13.30 -61.01
CA LEU A 5 6.61 13.81 -60.45
C LEU A 5 6.88 13.98 -58.95
N PHE A 6 6.86 15.20 -58.42
CA PHE A 6 6.86 15.43 -56.97
C PHE A 6 5.42 15.31 -56.45
N ILE A 7 5.13 14.20 -55.79
CA ILE A 7 3.89 14.02 -55.02
C ILE A 7 4.15 14.65 -53.65
N VAL A 8 3.48 15.76 -53.36
CA VAL A 8 3.40 16.33 -52.02
C VAL A 8 2.35 15.52 -51.25
N ALA A 9 2.81 14.61 -50.39
CA ALA A 9 1.94 13.89 -49.46
C ALA A 9 1.54 14.85 -48.32
N LEU A 10 0.27 15.27 -48.35
CA LEU A 10 -0.41 15.92 -47.23
C LEU A 10 -0.51 14.91 -46.07
N GLY A 11 0.39 15.06 -45.09
CA GLY A 11 0.32 14.34 -43.81
C GLY A 11 -0.87 14.84 -42.99
N VAL A 12 -1.85 13.97 -42.78
CA VAL A 12 -3.00 14.20 -41.90
C VAL A 12 -2.48 14.31 -40.46
N LEU A 13 -2.66 15.49 -39.86
CA LEU A 13 -2.51 15.75 -38.42
C LEU A 13 -3.42 14.78 -37.65
N ALA A 14 -2.83 13.74 -37.08
CA ALA A 14 -3.49 12.90 -36.08
C ALA A 14 -3.69 13.76 -34.82
N TRP A 15 -4.94 14.15 -34.57
CA TRP A 15 -5.37 14.67 -33.28
C TRP A 15 -5.20 13.53 -32.27
N ILE A 16 -4.16 13.64 -31.44
CA ILE A 16 -4.02 12.81 -30.24
C ILE A 16 -5.15 13.28 -29.31
N PHE A 17 -6.24 12.50 -29.28
CA PHE A 17 -7.16 12.55 -28.15
C PHE A 17 -6.37 12.10 -26.93
N VAL A 18 -5.92 13.06 -26.12
CA VAL A 18 -5.56 12.80 -24.72
C VAL A 18 -6.87 12.39 -24.05
N VAL A 19 -7.12 11.09 -23.99
CA VAL A 19 -8.17 10.57 -23.12
C VAL A 19 -7.69 10.87 -21.71
N PRO A 20 -8.40 11.66 -20.89
CA PRO A 20 -8.02 11.85 -19.51
C PRO A 20 -8.08 10.46 -18.86
N SER A 21 -6.92 9.88 -18.57
CA SER A 21 -6.85 8.67 -17.77
C SER A 21 -7.48 9.03 -16.43
N CYS A 22 -8.65 8.48 -16.14
CA CYS A 22 -9.28 8.62 -14.83
C CYS A 22 -8.25 8.18 -13.79
N SER A 23 -7.74 9.12 -13.00
CA SER A 23 -6.85 8.77 -11.89
C SER A 23 -7.73 8.16 -10.80
N THR A 24 -7.44 6.91 -10.43
CA THR A 24 -8.18 6.20 -9.40
C THR A 24 -7.59 6.49 -8.02
N LYS A 25 -7.96 7.63 -7.42
CA LYS A 25 -7.53 7.98 -6.06
C LYS A 25 -8.25 7.08 -5.04
N PHE A 26 -7.49 6.50 -4.11
CA PHE A 26 -7.95 5.51 -3.12
C PHE A 26 -8.69 4.30 -3.73
N GLY A 27 -8.31 3.96 -4.97
CA GLY A 27 -8.92 2.92 -5.80
C GLY A 27 -10.38 3.18 -6.18
N CYS A 28 -10.84 4.42 -6.11
CA CYS A 28 -12.13 4.85 -6.60
C CYS A 28 -12.02 5.33 -8.05
N GLU A 29 -12.87 4.83 -8.95
CA GLU A 29 -13.00 5.44 -10.27
C GLU A 29 -13.67 6.81 -10.14
N SER A 30 -12.97 7.85 -10.57
CA SER A 30 -13.54 9.19 -10.76
C SER A 30 -14.46 9.17 -11.98
N ALA A 31 -15.62 8.52 -11.87
CA ALA A 31 -16.67 8.60 -12.88
C ALA A 31 -17.34 9.99 -12.83
N PRO A 32 -17.77 10.56 -13.98
CA PRO A 32 -18.51 11.82 -13.98
C PRO A 32 -19.84 11.59 -13.25
N ALA A 33 -20.15 12.45 -12.28
CA ALA A 33 -21.33 12.46 -11.41
C ALA A 33 -22.56 11.73 -12.01
N VAL A 34 -22.63 10.41 -11.80
CA VAL A 34 -23.86 9.63 -11.98
C VAL A 34 -24.26 9.19 -10.58
N ALA A 35 -25.41 9.69 -10.16
CA ALA A 35 -26.01 9.39 -8.86
C ALA A 35 -26.29 7.89 -8.73
N ASN A 36 -25.31 7.14 -8.22
CA ASN A 36 -25.54 5.86 -7.58
C ASN A 36 -25.25 6.09 -6.10
N ALA A 37 -26.34 6.24 -5.34
CA ALA A 37 -26.29 6.13 -3.90
C ALA A 37 -25.80 4.71 -3.53
N ASP A 38 -24.97 4.65 -2.49
CA ASP A 38 -24.71 3.52 -1.58
C ASP A 38 -23.31 2.86 -1.57
N SER A 39 -22.30 3.46 -2.19
CA SER A 39 -20.92 3.35 -1.69
C SER A 39 -20.59 4.65 -0.97
N GLY A 40 -20.19 4.60 0.31
CA GLY A 40 -19.75 5.79 1.06
C GLY A 40 -18.78 6.62 0.23
N ASP A 41 -18.84 7.95 0.40
CA ASP A 41 -17.98 8.89 -0.32
C ASP A 41 -16.52 8.44 -0.23
N CYS A 42 -15.81 8.47 -1.36
CA CYS A 42 -14.40 8.09 -1.36
C CYS A 42 -13.60 9.06 -0.50
N PRO A 43 -12.60 8.58 0.26
CA PRO A 43 -11.71 9.44 0.99
C PRO A 43 -11.13 10.53 0.09
N SER A 44 -11.11 11.78 0.56
CA SER A 44 -10.56 12.89 -0.20
C SER A 44 -9.04 13.03 0.00
N ASP A 45 -8.55 12.56 1.14
CA ASP A 45 -7.15 12.54 1.58
C ASP A 45 -6.87 11.30 2.46
N ILE A 46 -5.64 11.21 2.97
CA ILE A 46 -5.19 10.05 3.75
C ILE A 46 -5.90 10.00 5.11
N GLU A 47 -6.17 11.14 5.73
CA GLU A 47 -6.84 11.26 7.03
C GLU A 47 -8.29 10.77 6.98
N ASP A 48 -9.01 11.07 5.88
CA ASP A 48 -10.31 10.49 5.60
C ASP A 48 -10.19 8.95 5.50
N ALA A 49 -9.19 8.43 4.78
CA ALA A 49 -9.00 6.99 4.59
C ALA A 49 -8.61 6.26 5.88
N GLU A 50 -7.88 6.93 6.79
CA GLU A 50 -7.51 6.43 8.11
C GLU A 50 -8.72 6.18 9.01
N SER A 51 -9.82 6.93 8.80
CA SER A 51 -11.02 6.86 9.63
C SER A 51 -12.23 6.22 8.94
N ASP A 52 -12.17 5.97 7.63
CA ASP A 52 -13.27 5.40 6.85
C ASP A 52 -13.28 3.85 6.82
N ALA A 53 -13.97 3.28 7.80
CA ALA A 53 -14.20 1.84 7.89
C ALA A 53 -15.03 1.25 6.73
N VAL A 54 -15.87 2.05 6.05
CA VAL A 54 -16.72 1.59 4.94
C VAL A 54 -15.89 1.48 3.66
N TRP A 55 -15.06 2.48 3.38
CA TRP A 55 -14.07 2.41 2.31
C TRP A 55 -13.11 1.24 2.53
N ALA A 56 -12.54 1.10 3.73
CA ALA A 56 -11.62 0.01 4.06
C ALA A 56 -12.28 -1.38 3.89
N ALA A 57 -13.57 -1.49 4.21
CA ALA A 57 -14.35 -2.70 3.96
C ALA A 57 -14.43 -3.05 2.46
N ALA A 58 -14.71 -2.05 1.61
CA ALA A 58 -14.78 -2.24 0.16
C ALA A 58 -13.42 -2.63 -0.44
N ARG A 59 -12.31 -2.14 0.13
CA ARG A 59 -10.95 -2.56 -0.25
C ARG A 59 -10.67 -4.00 0.16
N LEU A 60 -11.01 -4.35 1.40
CA LEU A 60 -10.84 -5.72 1.91
C LEU A 60 -11.57 -6.75 1.02
N ASP A 61 -12.77 -6.43 0.54
CA ASP A 61 -13.55 -7.34 -0.31
C ASP A 61 -12.84 -7.70 -1.63
N LYS A 62 -11.93 -6.84 -2.13
CA LYS A 62 -11.11 -7.13 -3.32
C LYS A 62 -10.05 -8.22 -3.07
N ILE A 63 -9.56 -8.36 -1.84
CA ILE A 63 -8.43 -9.24 -1.48
C ILE A 63 -8.83 -10.38 -0.53
N LYS A 64 -10.12 -10.45 -0.18
CA LYS A 64 -10.65 -11.43 0.75
C LYS A 64 -10.53 -12.84 0.18
N GLY A 65 -9.95 -13.75 0.97
CA GLY A 65 -9.80 -15.15 0.61
C GLY A 65 -8.54 -15.47 -0.19
N GLU A 66 -7.79 -14.46 -0.62
CA GLU A 66 -6.49 -14.65 -1.25
C GLU A 66 -5.44 -15.21 -0.27
N LYS A 67 -4.47 -15.94 -0.83
CA LYS A 67 -3.34 -16.53 -0.10
C LYS A 67 -2.04 -16.33 -0.89
N PRO A 68 -0.91 -15.99 -0.24
CA PRO A 68 -0.75 -15.75 1.21
C PRO A 68 -1.41 -14.43 1.65
N THR A 69 -1.10 -13.89 2.84
CA THR A 69 -1.68 -12.61 3.27
C THR A 69 -1.38 -11.54 2.23
N VAL A 70 -2.39 -10.77 1.83
CA VAL A 70 -2.29 -9.66 0.87
C VAL A 70 -2.67 -8.37 1.59
N GLY A 71 -2.06 -7.26 1.19
CA GLY A 71 -2.52 -5.93 1.55
C GLY A 71 -2.53 -4.94 0.37
N LEU A 72 -3.41 -3.95 0.48
CA LEU A 72 -3.50 -2.79 -0.39
C LEU A 72 -3.08 -1.55 0.42
N ALA A 73 -1.95 -0.96 0.08
CA ALA A 73 -1.43 0.26 0.67
C ALA A 73 -1.83 1.47 -0.19
N TYR A 74 -2.09 2.59 0.46
CA TYR A 74 -2.45 3.86 -0.17
C TYR A 74 -1.62 4.98 0.47
N ASP A 75 -0.96 5.78 -0.37
CA ASP A 75 -0.23 6.99 0.03
C ASP A 75 -1.15 8.23 0.00
N ASP A 76 -0.58 9.41 0.25
CA ASP A 76 -1.26 10.72 0.27
C ASP A 76 -2.00 11.07 -1.04
N ASP A 77 -1.42 10.65 -2.17
CA ASP A 77 -2.03 10.79 -3.49
C ASP A 77 -3.18 9.81 -3.70
N GLY A 78 -3.35 8.86 -2.78
CA GLY A 78 -4.26 7.72 -2.82
C GLY A 78 -3.88 6.71 -3.88
N THR A 79 -2.61 6.65 -4.26
CA THR A 79 -2.10 5.64 -5.20
C THR A 79 -2.12 4.27 -4.54
N GLU A 80 -2.79 3.31 -5.16
CA GLU A 80 -2.87 1.93 -4.65
C GLU A 80 -1.59 1.16 -4.97
N GLN A 81 -0.97 0.58 -3.93
CA GLN A 81 0.17 -0.32 -4.03
C GLN A 81 -0.19 -1.67 -3.41
N ARG A 82 0.14 -2.77 -4.10
CA ARG A 82 -0.22 -4.12 -3.66
C ARG A 82 0.98 -4.85 -3.09
N TYR A 83 0.77 -5.46 -1.92
CA TYR A 83 1.76 -6.25 -1.21
C TYR A 83 1.22 -7.64 -0.88
N ASP A 84 2.12 -8.61 -0.73
CA ASP A 84 1.79 -9.92 -0.15
C ASP A 84 2.88 -10.39 0.83
N SER A 85 2.59 -11.43 1.61
CA SER A 85 3.50 -11.94 2.63
C SER A 85 4.46 -13.03 2.14
N SER A 86 4.74 -13.11 0.84
CA SER A 86 5.72 -14.04 0.27
C SER A 86 7.16 -13.64 0.62
N LYS A 87 8.11 -14.57 0.45
CA LYS A 87 9.54 -14.23 0.59
C LYS A 87 10.03 -13.61 -0.71
N ASP A 88 10.39 -12.34 -0.69
CA ASP A 88 10.81 -11.58 -1.88
C ASP A 88 11.96 -10.61 -1.57
N ALA A 89 12.25 -9.69 -2.50
CA ALA A 89 13.30 -8.69 -2.35
C ALA A 89 12.99 -7.71 -1.22
N THR A 90 11.74 -7.27 -1.06
CA THR A 90 11.34 -6.34 0.00
C THR A 90 11.50 -6.98 1.38
N ALA A 91 11.20 -8.28 1.54
CA ALA A 91 11.49 -8.99 2.79
C ALA A 91 12.99 -9.05 3.13
N LYS A 92 13.86 -9.15 2.12
CA LYS A 92 15.32 -9.05 2.32
C LYS A 92 15.71 -7.64 2.74
N ARG A 93 15.11 -6.62 2.12
CA ARG A 93 15.34 -5.22 2.47
C ARG A 93 14.98 -4.92 3.93
N VAL A 94 13.83 -5.41 4.41
CA VAL A 94 13.46 -5.33 5.84
C VAL A 94 14.54 -5.95 6.72
N THR A 95 15.05 -7.13 6.34
CA THR A 95 16.11 -7.81 7.11
C THR A 95 17.41 -7.00 7.14
N GLU A 96 17.75 -6.31 6.05
CA GLU A 96 18.92 -5.41 5.98
C GLU A 96 18.74 -4.20 6.88
N ILE A 97 17.60 -3.51 6.81
CA ILE A 97 17.26 -2.39 7.71
C ILE A 97 17.42 -2.81 9.18
N LEU A 98 16.85 -3.95 9.56
CA LEU A 98 16.95 -4.46 10.94
C LEU A 98 18.38 -4.81 11.37
N ARG A 99 19.27 -5.17 10.44
CA ARG A 99 20.70 -5.40 10.76
C ARG A 99 21.44 -4.08 10.89
N ASP A 100 21.15 -3.12 10.03
CA ASP A 100 21.76 -1.79 10.05
C ASP A 100 21.41 -1.06 11.36
N LEU A 101 20.18 -1.25 11.86
CA LEU A 101 19.72 -0.79 13.17
C LEU A 101 20.29 -1.60 14.36
N GLY A 102 21.11 -2.62 14.11
CA GLY A 102 21.67 -3.48 15.16
C GLY A 102 20.67 -4.39 15.88
N VAL A 103 19.42 -4.46 15.41
CA VAL A 103 18.34 -5.29 15.99
C VAL A 103 18.56 -6.77 15.67
N LEU A 104 19.02 -7.07 14.45
CA LEU A 104 19.40 -8.41 14.04
C LEU A 104 20.93 -8.56 13.95
N PRO A 105 21.49 -9.72 14.32
CA PRO A 105 22.90 -10.00 14.07
C PRO A 105 23.16 -10.09 12.54
N PRO A 106 24.43 -9.97 12.08
CA PRO A 106 24.76 -9.93 10.65
C PRO A 106 24.25 -11.11 9.80
N ARG A 107 23.99 -12.26 10.43
CA ARG A 107 23.42 -13.47 9.79
C ARG A 107 22.04 -13.86 10.32
N GLY A 108 21.42 -13.01 11.14
CA GLY A 108 20.09 -13.23 11.69
C GLY A 108 18.99 -12.99 10.67
N THR A 109 17.84 -13.65 10.87
CA THR A 109 16.62 -13.49 10.09
C THR A 109 15.42 -13.51 11.01
N THR A 110 14.30 -12.92 10.60
CA THR A 110 13.01 -13.02 11.29
C THR A 110 11.90 -13.26 10.29
N ASP A 111 10.91 -14.08 10.65
CA ASP A 111 9.73 -14.29 9.80
C ASP A 111 8.88 -13.02 9.68
N ALA A 112 8.97 -12.12 10.67
CA ALA A 112 8.33 -10.80 10.63
C ALA A 112 8.72 -10.03 9.37
N ALA A 113 9.93 -10.20 8.85
CA ALA A 113 10.39 -9.50 7.65
C ALA A 113 9.54 -9.79 6.40
N ASN A 114 8.81 -10.92 6.38
CA ASN A 114 7.92 -11.26 5.27
C ASN A 114 6.51 -10.69 5.44
N HIS A 115 6.18 -10.12 6.60
CA HIS A 115 4.84 -9.58 6.85
C HIS A 115 4.59 -8.35 5.96
N VAL A 116 3.35 -8.18 5.53
CA VAL A 116 2.96 -7.10 4.61
C VAL A 116 3.27 -5.73 5.21
N GLU A 117 2.98 -5.54 6.50
CA GLU A 117 3.19 -4.29 7.23
C GLU A 117 4.67 -3.91 7.26
N MET A 118 5.55 -4.89 7.45
CA MET A 118 6.99 -4.65 7.48
C MET A 118 7.54 -4.24 6.12
N LYS A 119 7.01 -4.84 5.04
CA LYS A 119 7.40 -4.48 3.67
C LYS A 119 6.94 -3.07 3.31
N VAL A 120 5.70 -2.73 3.69
CA VAL A 120 5.18 -1.36 3.52
C VAL A 120 6.06 -0.36 4.28
N ALA A 121 6.42 -0.65 5.54
CA ALA A 121 7.30 0.24 6.31
C ALA A 121 8.70 0.40 5.70
N ALA A 122 9.27 -0.66 5.11
CA ALA A 122 10.55 -0.56 4.41
C ALA A 122 10.45 0.33 3.17
N ASP A 123 9.38 0.19 2.38
CA ASP A 123 9.15 1.04 1.21
C ASP A 123 8.84 2.50 1.62
N MET A 124 8.14 2.72 2.75
CA MET A 124 7.96 4.06 3.32
C MET A 124 9.31 4.70 3.69
N ARG A 125 10.20 3.94 4.35
CA ARG A 125 11.54 4.40 4.72
C ARG A 125 12.41 4.71 3.50
N ASP A 126 12.39 3.84 2.49
CA ASP A 126 13.20 4.02 1.29
C ASP A 126 12.63 5.13 0.37
N GLY A 127 11.31 5.39 0.45
CA GLY A 127 10.60 6.39 -0.35
C GLY A 127 10.37 7.73 0.36
N GLU A 128 10.78 7.88 1.62
CA GLU A 128 10.52 9.06 2.46
C GLU A 128 9.01 9.43 2.51
N VAL A 129 8.17 8.40 2.75
CA VAL A 129 6.71 8.56 2.83
C VAL A 129 6.25 8.65 4.28
N ASP A 130 5.62 9.76 4.64
CA ASP A 130 5.22 10.07 6.02
C ASP A 130 3.91 9.40 6.45
N GLY A 131 3.04 9.02 5.52
CA GLY A 131 1.71 8.47 5.83
C GLY A 131 1.26 7.41 4.84
N ILE A 132 0.86 6.24 5.35
CA ILE A 132 0.21 5.18 4.55
C ILE A 132 -0.98 4.58 5.29
N VAL A 133 -2.06 4.35 4.54
CA VAL A 133 -3.17 3.50 4.96
C VAL A 133 -3.08 2.14 4.27
N LEU A 134 -3.08 1.07 5.05
CA LEU A 134 -2.94 -0.31 4.59
C LEU A 134 -4.18 -1.12 4.94
N VAL A 135 -4.79 -1.79 3.97
CA VAL A 135 -5.88 -2.75 4.20
C VAL A 135 -5.37 -4.17 3.97
N ILE A 136 -5.43 -5.04 4.99
CA ILE A 136 -4.93 -6.43 4.90
C ILE A 136 -6.05 -7.47 5.02
N ASN A 137 -5.87 -8.62 4.39
CA ASN A 137 -6.80 -9.75 4.49
C ASN A 137 -6.54 -10.70 5.68
N ASN A 138 -5.51 -10.43 6.51
CA ASN A 138 -5.22 -11.24 7.70
C ASN A 138 -6.24 -10.96 8.81
N GLN A 139 -7.11 -11.94 9.08
CA GLN A 139 -8.16 -11.80 10.09
C GLN A 139 -7.63 -11.75 11.52
N ASN A 140 -6.39 -12.19 11.78
CA ASN A 140 -5.76 -12.08 13.10
C ASN A 140 -5.16 -10.69 13.36
N GLY A 141 -5.29 -9.76 12.41
CA GLY A 141 -4.79 -8.40 12.50
C GLY A 141 -3.33 -8.26 12.08
N PRO A 142 -2.84 -7.01 12.05
CA PRO A 142 -1.47 -6.70 11.71
C PRO A 142 -0.53 -7.26 12.76
N CYS A 143 0.61 -7.79 12.32
CA CYS A 143 1.60 -8.36 13.23
C CYS A 143 0.95 -9.34 14.25
N PRO A 144 0.30 -10.43 13.80
CA PRO A 144 -0.52 -11.29 14.66
C PRO A 144 0.27 -11.81 15.86
N ALA A 145 -0.43 -11.94 17.00
CA ALA A 145 0.19 -12.28 18.27
C ALA A 145 0.96 -13.63 18.22
N GLY A 146 2.24 -13.55 18.58
CA GLY A 146 3.04 -14.60 19.20
C GLY A 146 3.75 -13.95 20.38
N ASP A 147 4.13 -14.74 21.41
CA ASP A 147 4.71 -14.31 22.70
C ASP A 147 5.58 -13.04 22.66
N PRO A 148 5.69 -12.26 23.76
CA PRO A 148 6.53 -11.07 23.86
C PRO A 148 8.01 -11.43 23.71
N GLN A 149 8.40 -11.68 22.47
CA GLN A 149 9.73 -11.98 22.02
C GLN A 149 10.24 -10.74 21.29
N PRO A 150 11.53 -10.40 21.44
CA PRO A 150 12.08 -9.14 20.95
C PRO A 150 11.98 -8.96 19.42
N LEU A 151 11.69 -10.02 18.66
CA LEU A 151 11.68 -10.03 17.21
C LEU A 151 10.28 -10.21 16.60
N THR A 152 9.24 -9.72 17.28
CA THR A 152 7.88 -9.70 16.72
C THR A 152 7.69 -8.50 15.80
N CYS A 153 6.86 -8.65 14.77
CA CYS A 153 6.47 -7.54 13.88
C CYS A 153 6.00 -6.31 14.68
N ARG A 154 5.27 -6.50 15.81
CA ARG A 154 4.80 -5.40 16.65
C ARG A 154 5.92 -4.59 17.31
N SER A 155 7.03 -5.23 17.69
CA SER A 155 8.18 -4.56 18.28
C SER A 155 9.16 -4.01 17.24
N LEU A 156 9.15 -4.58 16.03
CA LEU A 156 10.07 -4.23 14.96
C LEU A 156 9.52 -3.15 14.03
N LEU A 157 8.20 -3.09 13.83
CA LEU A 157 7.57 -2.19 12.86
C LEU A 157 7.85 -0.70 13.15
N PRO A 158 7.72 -0.19 14.39
CA PRO A 158 8.10 1.20 14.70
C PRO A 158 9.56 1.55 14.37
N LYS A 159 10.47 0.57 14.42
CA LYS A 159 11.88 0.76 14.10
C LYS A 159 12.17 0.81 12.61
N VAL A 160 11.34 0.13 11.81
CA VAL A 160 11.50 0.07 10.36
C VAL A 160 10.84 1.26 9.68
N LEU A 161 9.76 1.79 10.26
CA LEU A 161 9.14 3.04 9.78
C LEU A 161 10.17 4.21 9.78
N PRO A 162 10.02 5.19 8.88
CA PRO A 162 10.66 6.49 9.04
C PRO A 162 10.24 7.14 10.38
N GLU A 163 11.10 7.98 10.94
CA GLU A 163 10.81 8.78 12.14
C GLU A 163 9.51 9.58 11.94
N ASP A 164 8.67 9.65 12.98
CA ASP A 164 7.34 10.30 12.99
C ASP A 164 6.30 9.81 11.96
N ALA A 165 6.69 8.99 10.98
CA ALA A 165 5.79 8.50 9.93
C ALA A 165 4.73 7.54 10.48
N THR A 166 3.52 7.58 9.91
CA THR A 166 2.36 6.78 10.35
C THR A 166 1.98 5.70 9.34
N LEU A 167 1.73 4.50 9.86
CA LEU A 167 1.13 3.39 9.12
C LEU A 167 -0.17 2.96 9.81
N THR A 168 -1.30 3.33 9.22
CA THR A 168 -2.63 2.93 9.70
C THR A 168 -3.07 1.65 9.01
N VAL A 169 -3.24 0.57 9.77
CA VAL A 169 -3.58 -0.76 9.21
C VAL A 169 -5.00 -1.17 9.57
N TRP A 170 -5.82 -1.40 8.54
CA TRP A 170 -7.19 -1.90 8.61
C TRP A 170 -7.27 -3.42 8.40
N TRP A 171 -8.08 -4.10 9.22
CA TRP A 171 -8.42 -5.52 9.04
C TRP A 171 -9.82 -5.83 9.55
N ARG A 172 -10.30 -7.06 9.30
CA ARG A 172 -11.57 -7.57 9.85
C ARG A 172 -11.36 -8.88 10.61
N PRO A 173 -11.51 -8.89 11.95
CA PRO A 173 -11.54 -10.13 12.73
C PRO A 173 -12.66 -11.08 12.31
N PRO A 174 -12.55 -12.39 12.60
CA PRO A 174 -13.63 -13.33 12.31
C PRO A 174 -14.94 -12.92 13.01
N GLY A 175 -16.00 -12.67 12.23
CA GLY A 175 -17.30 -12.20 12.76
C GLY A 175 -17.30 -10.76 13.29
N GLY A 176 -16.19 -10.03 13.16
CA GLY A 176 -16.02 -8.66 13.64
C GLY A 176 -16.35 -7.59 12.59
N LYS A 177 -16.31 -6.34 13.03
CA LYS A 177 -16.36 -5.16 12.16
C LYS A 177 -14.94 -4.84 11.65
N MET A 178 -14.83 -3.98 10.64
CA MET A 178 -13.54 -3.37 10.30
C MET A 178 -12.99 -2.67 11.53
N THR A 179 -11.70 -2.84 11.78
CA THR A 179 -10.96 -2.20 12.87
C THR A 179 -9.59 -1.82 12.34
N SER A 180 -8.99 -0.79 12.93
CA SER A 180 -7.66 -0.33 12.59
C SER A 180 -6.77 -0.18 13.82
N THR A 181 -5.48 -0.04 13.55
CA THR A 181 -4.46 0.41 14.50
C THR A 181 -3.44 1.23 13.71
N THR A 182 -2.90 2.25 14.33
CA THR A 182 -1.83 3.07 13.76
C THR A 182 -0.52 2.74 14.45
N PHE A 183 0.54 2.60 13.66
CA PHE A 183 1.92 2.52 14.12
C PHE A 183 2.62 3.81 13.74
N THR A 184 3.52 4.26 14.60
CA THR A 184 4.34 5.45 14.38
C THR A 184 5.81 5.04 14.44
N GLY A 185 6.66 5.67 13.63
CA GLY A 185 8.10 5.52 13.72
C GLY A 185 8.66 5.91 15.09
N ASP A 186 9.66 5.18 15.57
CA ASP A 186 10.41 5.58 16.76
C ASP A 186 11.34 6.75 16.41
N ASP A 187 11.38 7.80 17.25
CA ASP A 187 12.47 8.79 17.27
C ASP A 187 13.73 8.09 17.82
N GLU A 188 14.83 8.06 17.05
CA GLU A 188 16.10 7.41 17.45
C GLU A 188 16.88 8.18 18.53
#